data_AF-A0A1E7FXP9-F1
#
_entry.id   AF-A0A1E7FXP9-F1
#
_cell.length_a   1.000
_cell.length_b   1.000
_cell.length_c   1.000
_cell.angle_alpha   90.00
_cell.angle_beta   90.00
_cell.angle_gamma   90.00
#
_symmetry.space_group_name_H-M   'P 1'
#
loop_
_entity.id
_entity.type
_entity.pdbx_description
1 polymer ?
#
loop_
_entity_poly.entity_id
_entity_poly.type
_entity_poly.pdbx_seq_one_letter_code
_entity_poly.pdbx_strand_id
1 'polypeptide(L)'
;PIAKKLRQAYDDHFQDPRQPNGDRFAWDPWFVSAANQIQYSLKRIQTSLFFPEDLYNYLVDDLVTVANSIGLTAISPPWTSMYTEGDTQNFHTDSTHGPMAFVLSLSNDGDFQGGETMILKQEILDLWRNFETDKPREVGNIVRYIPATLGRCIAFDPRVPHGVNRVTGTNQDPRRARVVIHGWFNEPEVCWFGEWGDAETAAATVLDQSLQPLVETIGSGEIGRVVGYLAARVEIDETGSVDRVFAVCDTV
;
A
#
# COMPACT_ATOMS: atom_id res chain seq x y z
N PRO A 1 -2.73 -8.32 -14.95
CA PRO A 1 -1.91 -9.06 -15.97
C PRO A 1 -0.44 -9.20 -15.57
N ILE A 2 0.18 -8.12 -15.11
CA ILE A 2 1.59 -8.09 -14.68
C ILE A 2 1.88 -8.99 -13.47
N ALA A 3 0.99 -9.05 -12.46
CA ALA A 3 1.17 -9.88 -11.27
C ALA A 3 1.38 -11.38 -11.59
N LYS A 4 0.73 -11.91 -12.63
CA LYS A 4 0.94 -13.30 -13.07
C LYS A 4 2.33 -13.51 -13.68
N LYS A 5 2.83 -12.53 -14.45
CA LYS A 5 4.18 -12.58 -15.02
C LYS A 5 5.25 -12.47 -13.93
N LEU A 6 5.06 -11.56 -12.97
CA LEU A 6 5.93 -11.43 -11.81
C LEU A 6 5.93 -12.70 -10.96
N ARG A 7 4.75 -13.28 -10.71
CA ARG A 7 4.64 -14.58 -10.02
C ARG A 7 5.41 -15.67 -10.75
N GLN A 8 5.27 -15.78 -12.08
CA GLN A 8 6.00 -16.77 -12.86
C GLN A 8 7.51 -16.55 -12.76
N ALA A 9 7.98 -15.30 -12.91
CA ALA A 9 9.41 -14.98 -12.78
C ALA A 9 9.95 -15.33 -11.39
N TYR A 10 9.14 -15.13 -10.33
CA TYR A 10 9.48 -15.57 -8.98
C TYR A 10 9.59 -17.11 -8.88
N ASP A 11 8.64 -17.86 -9.45
CA ASP A 11 8.66 -19.33 -9.41
C ASP A 11 9.82 -19.93 -10.20
N ASP A 12 10.10 -19.39 -11.38
CA ASP A 12 11.21 -19.80 -12.25
C ASP A 12 12.56 -19.64 -11.51
N HIS A 13 12.70 -18.56 -10.72
CA HIS A 13 13.89 -18.30 -9.93
C HIS A 13 14.21 -19.42 -8.92
N PHE A 14 13.16 -19.98 -8.32
CA PHE A 14 13.25 -21.03 -7.31
C PHE A 14 13.00 -22.44 -7.87
N GLN A 15 12.81 -22.59 -9.19
CA GLN A 15 12.47 -23.86 -9.83
C GLN A 15 13.54 -24.95 -9.63
N ASP A 16 14.82 -24.62 -9.81
CA ASP A 16 15.94 -25.55 -9.60
C ASP A 16 16.83 -25.10 -8.42
N PRO A 17 16.62 -25.59 -7.18
CA PRO A 17 17.40 -25.19 -6.02
C PRO A 17 18.90 -25.53 -6.10
N ARG A 18 19.35 -26.31 -7.10
CA ARG A 18 20.77 -26.68 -7.28
C ARG A 18 21.51 -25.79 -8.27
N GLN A 19 20.80 -24.99 -9.06
CA GLN A 19 21.42 -24.06 -10.00
C GLN A 19 22.14 -22.93 -9.24
N PRO A 20 23.43 -22.69 -9.49
CA PRO A 20 24.13 -21.55 -8.89
C PRO A 20 23.64 -20.25 -9.55
N ASN A 21 22.99 -19.39 -8.76
CA ASN A 21 22.62 -18.02 -9.13
C ASN A 21 22.97 -17.07 -7.98
N GLY A 22 23.69 -15.98 -8.27
CA GLY A 22 24.09 -14.96 -7.30
C GLY A 22 22.90 -14.26 -6.62
N ASP A 23 21.79 -14.12 -7.32
CA ASP A 23 20.56 -13.49 -6.82
C ASP A 23 19.94 -14.25 -5.63
N ARG A 24 20.25 -15.54 -5.47
CA ARG A 24 19.78 -16.36 -4.34
C ARG A 24 20.30 -15.87 -2.99
N PHE A 25 21.38 -15.10 -3.01
CA PHE A 25 22.03 -14.56 -1.82
C PHE A 25 21.69 -13.09 -1.57
N ALA A 26 20.84 -12.48 -2.40
CA ALA A 26 20.49 -11.06 -2.32
C ALA A 26 19.30 -10.75 -1.39
N TRP A 27 18.68 -11.77 -0.80
CA TRP A 27 17.58 -11.61 0.14
C TRP A 27 18.11 -11.22 1.53
N ASP A 28 17.67 -10.07 2.03
CA ASP A 28 17.90 -9.56 3.38
C ASP A 28 16.97 -10.30 4.37
N PRO A 29 17.50 -11.13 5.29
CA PRO A 29 16.70 -11.70 6.37
C PRO A 29 16.37 -10.60 7.37
N TRP A 30 15.10 -10.22 7.44
CA TRP A 30 14.64 -9.16 8.33
C TRP A 30 13.96 -9.77 9.56
N PHE A 31 14.77 -9.96 10.60
CA PHE A 31 14.32 -10.43 11.91
C PHE A 31 14.48 -9.31 12.94
N VAL A 32 13.37 -8.92 13.57
CA VAL A 32 13.35 -7.94 14.65
C VAL A 32 12.54 -8.50 15.79
N SER A 33 13.09 -8.43 17.00
CA SER A 33 12.38 -8.76 18.23
C SER A 33 12.17 -7.51 19.08
N ALA A 34 10.99 -7.37 19.67
CA ALA A 34 10.66 -6.30 20.61
C ALA A 34 9.87 -6.89 21.78
N ALA A 35 10.17 -6.45 23.01
CA ALA A 35 9.47 -6.88 24.23
C ALA A 35 9.31 -8.41 24.38
N ASN A 36 10.36 -9.18 24.06
CA ASN A 36 10.37 -10.66 24.05
C ASN A 36 9.39 -11.31 23.06
N GLN A 37 8.94 -10.58 22.06
CA GLN A 37 8.12 -11.07 20.95
C GLN A 37 8.83 -10.80 19.62
N ILE A 38 8.50 -11.61 18.61
CA ILE A 38 8.94 -11.36 17.24
C ILE A 38 8.13 -10.17 16.72
N GLN A 39 8.78 -9.07 16.35
CA GLN A 39 8.13 -7.95 15.67
C GLN A 39 8.07 -8.21 14.17
N TYR A 40 9.19 -8.61 13.56
CA TYR A 40 9.31 -8.93 12.14
C TYR A 40 10.07 -10.24 11.98
N SER A 41 9.58 -11.13 11.12
CA SER A 41 10.30 -12.29 10.62
C SER A 41 9.89 -12.49 9.17
N LEU A 42 10.75 -12.13 8.23
CA LEU A 42 10.58 -12.34 6.80
C LEU A 42 11.90 -12.17 6.06
N LYS A 43 11.88 -12.35 4.74
CA LYS A 43 13.00 -12.07 3.84
C LYS A 43 12.56 -11.01 2.84
N ARG A 44 13.42 -10.05 2.53
CA ARG A 44 13.09 -8.97 1.58
C ARG A 44 14.23 -8.65 0.63
N ILE A 45 13.89 -8.08 -0.52
CA ILE A 45 14.83 -7.61 -1.53
C ILE A 45 14.24 -6.39 -2.23
N GLN A 46 15.10 -5.51 -2.75
CA GLN A 46 14.64 -4.44 -3.65
C GLN A 46 14.05 -5.08 -4.91
N THR A 47 12.83 -4.66 -5.28
CA THR A 47 12.08 -5.30 -6.38
C THR A 47 12.84 -5.22 -7.70
N SER A 48 13.53 -4.10 -7.95
CA SER A 48 14.37 -3.86 -9.13
C SER A 48 15.59 -4.79 -9.23
N LEU A 49 16.05 -5.36 -8.11
CA LEU A 49 17.17 -6.30 -8.11
C LEU A 49 16.73 -7.75 -8.36
N PHE A 50 15.44 -8.05 -8.19
CA PHE A 50 14.93 -9.43 -8.26
C PHE A 50 14.22 -9.73 -9.58
N PHE A 51 13.40 -8.78 -10.07
CA PHE A 51 12.62 -9.00 -11.28
C PHE A 51 13.32 -8.44 -12.53
N PRO A 52 13.10 -9.04 -13.72
CA PRO A 52 13.56 -8.49 -14.98
C PRO A 52 13.13 -7.03 -15.15
N GLU A 53 14.02 -6.19 -15.69
CA GLU A 53 13.85 -4.75 -15.83
C GLU A 53 12.53 -4.37 -16.51
N ASP A 54 12.17 -5.04 -17.61
CA ASP A 54 10.91 -4.79 -18.31
C ASP A 54 9.70 -5.01 -17.40
N LEU A 55 9.67 -6.10 -16.62
CA LEU A 55 8.55 -6.40 -15.71
C LEU A 55 8.50 -5.40 -14.55
N TYR A 56 9.66 -4.96 -14.07
CA TYR A 56 9.76 -3.93 -13.05
C TYR A 56 9.21 -2.59 -13.55
N ASN A 57 9.61 -2.15 -14.75
CA ASN A 57 9.13 -0.89 -15.33
C ASN A 57 7.62 -0.91 -15.56
N TYR A 58 7.07 -2.00 -16.13
CA TYR A 58 5.62 -2.15 -16.27
C TYR A 58 4.87 -2.12 -14.93
N LEU A 59 5.44 -2.72 -13.88
CA LEU A 59 4.86 -2.68 -12.54
C LEU A 59 4.83 -1.25 -11.98
N VAL A 60 5.93 -0.51 -12.13
CA VAL A 60 6.03 0.87 -11.65
C VAL A 60 5.02 1.77 -12.37
N ASP A 61 4.92 1.66 -13.69
CA ASP A 61 3.96 2.44 -14.49
C ASP A 61 2.50 2.16 -14.09
N ASP A 62 2.14 0.88 -13.89
CA ASP A 62 0.81 0.49 -13.42
C ASP A 62 0.52 1.05 -12.01
N LEU A 63 1.50 1.02 -11.10
CA LEU A 63 1.36 1.55 -9.75
C LEU A 63 1.26 3.08 -9.74
N VAL A 64 2.05 3.79 -10.55
CA VAL A 64 1.96 5.25 -10.70
C VAL A 64 0.61 5.65 -11.31
N THR A 65 0.06 4.86 -12.23
CA THR A 65 -1.30 5.10 -12.75
C THR A 65 -2.34 5.01 -11.62
N VAL A 66 -2.21 4.05 -10.71
CA VAL A 66 -3.06 3.95 -9.51
C VAL A 66 -2.82 5.15 -8.57
N ALA A 67 -1.58 5.54 -8.34
CA ALA A 67 -1.22 6.69 -7.53
C ALA A 67 -1.88 7.98 -8.06
N ASN A 68 -1.77 8.22 -9.37
CA ASN A 68 -2.34 9.40 -10.03
C ASN A 68 -3.85 9.48 -9.81
N SER A 69 -4.54 8.33 -9.86
CA SER A 69 -6.00 8.26 -9.64
C SER A 69 -6.46 8.77 -8.27
N ILE A 70 -5.53 8.86 -7.32
CA ILE A 70 -5.75 9.38 -5.97
C ILE A 70 -4.88 10.61 -5.66
N GLY A 71 -4.33 11.30 -6.66
CA GLY A 71 -3.60 12.58 -6.47
C GLY A 71 -2.15 12.46 -6.00
N LEU A 72 -1.49 11.33 -6.31
CA LEU A 72 -0.09 11.05 -5.96
C LEU A 72 0.71 10.73 -7.22
N THR A 73 1.85 11.38 -7.45
CA THR A 73 2.59 11.25 -8.73
C THR A 73 3.78 10.31 -8.69
N ALA A 74 4.13 9.80 -7.51
CA ALA A 74 5.29 8.93 -7.34
C ALA A 74 5.02 7.71 -6.45
N ILE A 75 5.94 6.75 -6.51
CA ILE A 75 6.08 5.68 -5.51
C ILE A 75 7.49 5.63 -4.97
N SER A 76 7.64 5.21 -3.71
CA SER A 76 8.93 4.78 -3.19
C SER A 76 9.46 3.58 -3.99
N PRO A 77 10.79 3.37 -4.11
CA PRO A 77 11.36 2.12 -4.61
C PRO A 77 10.77 0.91 -3.85
N PRO A 78 10.03 0.01 -4.54
CA PRO A 78 9.26 -1.01 -3.86
C PRO A 78 10.13 -2.17 -3.38
N TRP A 79 9.74 -2.78 -2.27
CA TRP A 79 10.34 -4.00 -1.74
C TRP A 79 9.51 -5.21 -2.12
N THR A 80 10.20 -6.31 -2.47
CA THR A 80 9.59 -7.63 -2.55
C THR A 80 9.87 -8.37 -1.26
N SER A 81 8.82 -8.88 -0.61
CA SER A 81 8.92 -9.61 0.65
C SER A 81 8.35 -11.02 0.53
N MET A 82 9.06 -11.96 1.13
CA MET A 82 8.75 -13.39 1.16
C MET A 82 8.58 -13.84 2.61
N TYR A 83 7.45 -14.49 2.89
CA TYR A 83 7.11 -15.06 4.18
C TYR A 83 6.92 -16.57 4.04
N THR A 84 7.77 -17.31 4.74
CA THR A 84 7.78 -18.78 4.81
C THR A 84 7.20 -19.26 6.14
N GLU A 85 7.38 -20.54 6.49
CA GLU A 85 6.81 -21.14 7.69
C GLU A 85 7.20 -20.37 8.96
N GLY A 86 6.19 -19.93 9.72
CA GLY A 86 6.35 -19.22 10.98
C GLY A 86 6.61 -17.71 10.84
N ASP A 87 6.90 -17.23 9.63
CA ASP A 87 7.13 -15.81 9.35
C ASP A 87 5.87 -14.97 9.64
N THR A 88 6.08 -13.74 10.10
CA THR A 88 5.01 -12.84 10.57
C THR A 88 5.51 -11.41 10.57
N GLN A 89 4.57 -10.46 10.57
CA GLN A 89 4.85 -9.06 10.84
C GLN A 89 3.80 -8.55 11.81
N ASN A 90 4.22 -8.24 13.04
CA ASN A 90 3.31 -7.74 14.07
C ASN A 90 2.91 -6.29 13.79
N PHE A 91 1.90 -5.82 14.53
CA PHE A 91 1.34 -4.49 14.35
C PHE A 91 2.42 -3.41 14.42
N HIS A 92 2.40 -2.51 13.45
CA HIS A 92 3.27 -1.35 13.32
C HIS A 92 2.56 -0.28 12.47
N THR A 93 3.18 0.89 12.36
CA THR A 93 2.72 1.99 11.51
C THR A 93 3.89 2.50 10.68
N ASP A 94 3.59 2.96 9.47
CA ASP A 94 4.58 3.47 8.52
C ASP A 94 4.39 4.98 8.28
N SER A 95 3.94 5.70 9.31
CA SER A 95 3.45 7.09 9.24
C SER A 95 4.43 8.12 8.67
N THR A 96 5.71 7.78 8.52
CA THR A 96 6.76 8.68 8.02
C THR A 96 7.11 8.48 6.53
N HIS A 97 6.50 7.50 5.85
CA HIS A 97 6.99 7.05 4.55
C HIS A 97 6.17 7.51 3.33
N GLY A 98 4.96 8.03 3.55
CA GLY A 98 4.12 8.57 2.48
C GLY A 98 2.67 8.75 2.91
N PRO A 99 1.83 9.39 2.09
CA PRO A 99 0.39 9.51 2.33
C PRO A 99 -0.36 8.17 2.35
N MET A 100 0.03 7.23 1.49
CA MET A 100 -0.65 5.94 1.31
C MET A 100 0.36 4.81 1.18
N ALA A 101 0.22 3.75 1.97
CA ALA A 101 0.96 2.50 1.77
C ALA A 101 0.23 1.60 0.78
N PHE A 102 0.97 0.76 0.07
CA PHE A 102 0.39 -0.28 -0.79
C PHE A 102 1.03 -1.65 -0.59
N VAL A 103 0.24 -2.69 -0.84
CA VAL A 103 0.70 -4.08 -0.90
C VAL A 103 0.03 -4.77 -2.08
N LEU A 104 0.84 -5.21 -3.05
CA LEU A 104 0.46 -6.06 -4.17
C LEU A 104 0.85 -7.51 -3.87
N SER A 105 -0.13 -8.41 -3.87
CA SER A 105 0.15 -9.84 -3.64
C SER A 105 0.55 -10.59 -4.90
N LEU A 106 1.60 -11.40 -4.77
CA LEU A 106 2.06 -12.39 -5.74
C LEU A 106 1.88 -13.83 -5.22
N SER A 107 0.97 -14.03 -4.26
CA SER A 107 0.76 -15.33 -3.63
C SER A 107 -0.27 -16.16 -4.40
N ASN A 108 -0.06 -17.47 -4.55
CA ASN A 108 -1.10 -18.37 -5.05
C ASN A 108 -2.07 -18.74 -3.93
N ASP A 109 -3.33 -18.95 -4.30
CA ASP A 109 -4.34 -19.43 -3.35
C ASP A 109 -4.06 -20.89 -2.95
N GLY A 110 -4.13 -21.19 -1.65
CA GLY A 110 -4.00 -22.56 -1.12
C GLY A 110 -2.57 -23.04 -0.85
N ASP A 111 -1.54 -22.23 -1.12
CA ASP A 111 -0.15 -22.60 -0.85
C ASP A 111 0.20 -22.58 0.65
N PHE A 112 -0.50 -21.73 1.42
CA PHE A 112 -0.30 -21.53 2.86
C PHE A 112 -1.63 -21.19 3.57
N GLN A 113 -1.58 -21.19 4.90
CA GLN A 113 -2.59 -20.63 5.79
C GLN A 113 -2.04 -19.39 6.51
N GLY A 114 -2.94 -18.53 6.99
CA GLY A 114 -2.57 -17.24 7.55
C GLY A 114 -2.06 -16.29 6.46
N GLY A 115 -1.09 -15.42 6.79
CA GLY A 115 -0.50 -14.50 5.83
C GLY A 115 -1.46 -13.42 5.31
N GLU A 116 -2.63 -13.24 5.92
CA GLU A 116 -3.48 -12.11 5.58
C GLU A 116 -2.82 -10.81 6.03
N THR A 117 -3.01 -9.74 5.25
CA THR A 117 -2.73 -8.40 5.76
C THR A 117 -3.76 -8.09 6.84
N MET A 118 -3.28 -7.74 8.03
CA MET A 118 -4.07 -7.35 9.18
C MET A 118 -4.09 -5.83 9.26
N ILE A 119 -5.27 -5.22 9.35
CA ILE A 119 -5.43 -3.77 9.56
C ILE A 119 -6.36 -3.57 10.74
N LEU A 120 -5.96 -2.79 11.74
CA LEU A 120 -6.86 -2.41 12.83
C LEU A 120 -8.02 -1.59 12.27
N LYS A 121 -9.23 -1.93 12.72
CA LYS A 121 -10.43 -1.18 12.35
C LYS A 121 -10.41 0.19 13.02
N GLN A 122 -10.77 1.23 12.28
CA GLN A 122 -10.71 2.62 12.74
C GLN A 122 -11.52 2.84 14.02
N GLU A 123 -12.65 2.15 14.18
CA GLU A 123 -13.52 2.24 15.36
C GLU A 123 -12.84 1.79 16.65
N ILE A 124 -11.73 1.04 16.56
CA ILE A 124 -10.96 0.61 17.74
C ILE A 124 -9.87 1.61 18.11
N LEU A 125 -9.43 2.46 17.17
CA LEU A 125 -8.40 3.46 17.45
C LEU A 125 -8.88 4.52 18.45
N ASP A 126 -10.20 4.70 18.58
CA ASP A 126 -10.85 5.45 19.65
C ASP A 126 -11.97 4.63 20.32
N LEU A 127 -11.58 3.46 20.87
CA LEU A 127 -12.50 2.49 21.46
C LEU A 127 -13.43 3.09 22.53
N TRP A 128 -12.92 4.01 23.35
CA TRP A 128 -13.64 4.48 24.54
C TRP A 128 -14.71 5.52 24.24
N ARG A 129 -14.58 6.28 23.13
CA ARG A 129 -15.54 7.33 22.78
C ARG A 129 -16.97 6.79 22.62
N ASN A 130 -17.11 5.59 22.07
CA ASN A 130 -18.39 4.94 21.79
C ASN A 130 -18.43 3.52 22.38
N PHE A 131 -17.84 3.32 23.55
CA PHE A 131 -17.78 2.00 24.16
C PHE A 131 -19.16 1.53 24.63
N GLU A 132 -19.62 0.41 24.09
CA GLU A 132 -20.88 -0.23 24.43
C GLU A 132 -20.60 -1.39 25.39
N THR A 133 -21.04 -1.28 26.65
CA THR A 133 -20.77 -2.26 27.71
C THR A 133 -21.53 -3.58 27.52
N ASP A 134 -22.57 -3.59 26.71
CA ASP A 134 -23.46 -4.72 26.45
C ASP A 134 -23.09 -5.52 25.19
N LYS A 135 -22.08 -5.08 24.42
CA LYS A 135 -21.65 -5.77 23.19
C LYS A 135 -20.24 -6.34 23.34
N PRO A 136 -20.06 -7.68 23.35
CA PRO A 136 -18.74 -8.28 23.31
C PRO A 136 -18.05 -7.96 21.97
N ARG A 137 -16.73 -7.79 22.01
CA ARG A 137 -15.89 -7.59 20.82
C ARG A 137 -14.91 -8.74 20.68
N GLU A 138 -14.98 -9.41 19.54
CA GLU A 138 -14.07 -10.48 19.16
C GLU A 138 -13.04 -9.97 18.15
N VAL A 139 -12.07 -10.82 17.80
CA VAL A 139 -10.97 -10.45 16.88
C VAL A 139 -11.47 -9.85 15.56
N GLY A 140 -12.57 -10.36 15.00
CA GLY A 140 -13.18 -9.85 13.77
C GLY A 140 -13.84 -8.47 13.92
N ASN A 141 -14.13 -8.02 15.15
CA ASN A 141 -14.56 -6.66 15.45
C ASN A 141 -13.37 -5.70 15.60
N ILE A 142 -12.15 -6.22 15.70
CA ILE A 142 -10.95 -5.44 16.00
C ILE A 142 -10.05 -5.31 14.78
N VAL A 143 -9.87 -6.41 14.05
CA VAL A 143 -8.94 -6.53 12.94
C VAL A 143 -9.71 -6.86 11.68
N ARG A 144 -9.38 -6.17 10.59
CA ARG A 144 -9.75 -6.57 9.23
C ARG A 144 -8.62 -7.44 8.68
N TYR A 145 -8.96 -8.67 8.30
CA TYR A 145 -8.05 -9.58 7.61
C TYR A 145 -8.31 -9.50 6.10
N ILE A 146 -7.26 -9.22 5.34
CA ILE A 146 -7.33 -9.15 3.88
C ILE A 146 -6.49 -10.29 3.30
N PRO A 147 -7.12 -11.26 2.62
CA PRO A 147 -6.40 -12.37 2.00
C PRO A 147 -5.37 -11.90 0.98
N ALA A 148 -4.22 -12.55 0.96
CA ALA A 148 -3.15 -12.32 -0.02
C ALA A 148 -3.43 -13.08 -1.32
N THR A 149 -4.46 -12.66 -2.06
CA THR A 149 -4.84 -13.28 -3.35
C THR A 149 -3.99 -12.71 -4.48
N LEU A 150 -3.52 -13.57 -5.40
CA LEU A 150 -2.70 -13.17 -6.55
C LEU A 150 -3.28 -11.96 -7.30
N GLY A 151 -2.46 -10.91 -7.44
CA GLY A 151 -2.81 -9.70 -8.19
C GLY A 151 -3.71 -8.73 -7.44
N ARG A 152 -4.11 -9.02 -6.20
CA ARG A 152 -4.78 -8.04 -5.34
C ARG A 152 -3.77 -6.99 -4.91
N CYS A 153 -4.03 -5.74 -5.26
CA CYS A 153 -3.38 -4.57 -4.70
C CYS A 153 -4.31 -3.95 -3.64
N ILE A 154 -3.76 -3.64 -2.47
CA ILE A 154 -4.44 -2.82 -1.47
C ILE A 154 -3.66 -1.55 -1.27
N ALA A 155 -4.38 -0.43 -1.08
CA ALA A 155 -3.85 0.84 -0.65
C ALA A 155 -4.54 1.22 0.66
N PHE A 156 -3.79 1.73 1.64
CA PHE A 156 -4.33 2.09 2.94
C PHE A 156 -3.50 3.18 3.61
N ASP A 157 -4.10 3.85 4.59
CA ASP A 157 -3.44 4.86 5.41
C ASP A 157 -2.34 4.23 6.28
N PRO A 158 -1.06 4.60 6.09
CA PRO A 158 0.07 3.99 6.80
C PRO A 158 0.10 4.32 8.30
N ARG A 159 -0.72 5.27 8.77
CA ARG A 159 -0.87 5.60 10.20
C ARG A 159 -1.71 4.58 10.94
N VAL A 160 -2.56 3.82 10.24
CA VAL A 160 -3.39 2.79 10.85
C VAL A 160 -2.50 1.59 11.18
N PRO A 161 -2.49 1.09 12.44
CA PRO A 161 -1.70 -0.07 12.78
C PRO A 161 -2.06 -1.29 11.95
N HIS A 162 -1.05 -1.90 11.34
CA HIS A 162 -1.22 -3.02 10.42
C HIS A 162 -0.07 -4.03 10.54
N GLY A 163 -0.25 -5.21 9.95
CA GLY A 163 0.74 -6.29 9.98
C GLY A 163 0.39 -7.43 9.03
N VAL A 164 1.09 -8.54 9.18
CA VAL A 164 0.87 -9.79 8.44
C VAL A 164 0.71 -10.92 9.43
N ASN A 165 -0.43 -11.60 9.35
CA ASN A 165 -0.71 -12.76 10.19
C ASN A 165 0.32 -13.86 9.93
N ARG A 166 0.62 -14.68 10.94
CA ARG A 166 1.64 -15.72 10.84
C ARG A 166 1.34 -16.67 9.68
N VAL A 167 2.35 -16.94 8.85
CA VAL A 167 2.26 -17.86 7.71
C VAL A 167 2.57 -19.28 8.16
N THR A 168 1.76 -20.26 7.76
CA THR A 168 1.96 -21.69 8.03
C THR A 168 1.62 -22.55 6.81
N GLY A 169 2.11 -23.79 6.78
CA GLY A 169 1.82 -24.77 5.71
C GLY A 169 2.68 -24.63 4.44
N THR A 170 3.70 -23.78 4.46
CA THR A 170 4.64 -23.61 3.33
C THR A 170 5.67 -24.72 3.26
N ASN A 171 5.92 -25.42 4.39
CA ASN A 171 6.98 -26.41 4.56
C ASN A 171 8.39 -25.87 4.18
N GLN A 172 8.62 -24.57 4.36
CA GLN A 172 9.86 -23.86 3.98
C GLN A 172 10.11 -23.77 2.46
N ASP A 173 9.17 -24.16 1.58
CA ASP A 173 9.33 -23.99 0.13
C ASP A 173 9.05 -22.52 -0.25
N PRO A 174 10.03 -21.76 -0.78
CA PRO A 174 9.82 -20.36 -1.18
C PRO A 174 8.74 -20.22 -2.25
N ARG A 175 8.55 -21.21 -3.13
CA ARG A 175 7.48 -21.17 -4.13
C ARG A 175 6.09 -21.26 -3.51
N ARG A 176 5.97 -21.75 -2.28
CA ARG A 176 4.71 -21.78 -1.54
C ARG A 176 4.58 -20.62 -0.56
N ALA A 177 5.56 -19.71 -0.52
CA ALA A 177 5.56 -18.59 0.40
C ALA A 177 4.43 -17.60 0.11
N ARG A 178 4.08 -16.81 1.12
CA ARG A 178 3.37 -15.55 0.86
C ARG A 178 4.37 -14.56 0.29
N VAL A 179 4.11 -14.08 -0.92
CA VAL A 179 4.96 -13.13 -1.63
C VAL A 179 4.18 -11.87 -1.91
N VAL A 180 4.78 -10.72 -1.57
CA VAL A 180 4.17 -9.41 -1.81
C VAL A 180 5.20 -8.42 -2.30
N ILE A 181 4.74 -7.46 -3.09
CA ILE A 181 5.47 -6.23 -3.41
C ILE A 181 4.80 -5.10 -2.63
N HIS A 182 5.57 -4.29 -1.92
CA HIS A 182 5.03 -3.20 -1.09
C HIS A 182 5.91 -1.95 -1.13
N GLY A 183 5.29 -0.83 -0.78
CA GLY A 183 5.89 0.49 -0.76
C GLY A 183 4.85 1.55 -0.43
N TRP A 184 5.16 2.81 -0.76
CA TRP A 184 4.31 3.96 -0.51
C TRP A 184 4.08 4.77 -1.78
N PHE A 185 2.85 5.20 -1.99
CA PHE A 185 2.51 6.27 -2.93
C PHE A 185 2.88 7.61 -2.30
N ASN A 186 3.48 8.51 -3.07
CA ASN A 186 4.15 9.73 -2.63
C ASN A 186 3.90 10.90 -3.58
N GLU A 187 4.40 12.07 -3.18
CA GLU A 187 4.32 13.33 -3.93
C GLU A 187 2.89 13.76 -4.27
N PRO A 188 2.16 14.34 -3.29
CA PRO A 188 0.86 14.96 -3.53
C PRO A 188 0.96 16.11 -4.53
N GLU A 189 0.30 15.96 -5.68
CA GLU A 189 0.26 16.96 -6.73
C GLU A 189 -1.09 16.95 -7.46
N VAL A 190 -1.38 18.04 -8.17
CA VAL A 190 -2.54 18.10 -9.05
C VAL A 190 -2.31 17.15 -10.23
N CYS A 191 -3.16 16.14 -10.35
CA CYS A 191 -3.14 15.18 -11.45
C CYS A 191 -4.19 15.57 -12.51
N TRP A 192 -3.74 15.83 -13.73
CA TRP A 192 -4.61 16.18 -14.85
C TRP A 192 -5.04 14.93 -15.62
N PHE A 193 -6.33 14.83 -15.91
CA PHE A 193 -6.92 13.72 -16.67
C PHE A 193 -7.57 14.25 -17.95
N GLY A 194 -7.31 13.59 -19.08
CA GLY A 194 -7.80 14.01 -20.39
C GLY A 194 -6.83 14.95 -21.10
N GLU A 195 -7.26 15.48 -22.24
CA GLU A 195 -6.44 16.36 -23.08
C GLU A 195 -6.70 17.83 -22.71
N TRP A 196 -5.76 18.44 -21.99
CA TRP A 196 -5.85 19.85 -21.58
C TRP A 196 -5.12 20.81 -22.53
N GLY A 197 -4.13 20.32 -23.27
CA GLY A 197 -3.30 21.14 -24.16
C GLY A 197 -2.73 22.36 -23.42
N ASP A 198 -2.81 23.53 -24.05
CA ASP A 198 -2.29 24.78 -23.48
C ASP A 198 -3.14 25.33 -22.31
N ALA A 199 -4.32 24.76 -22.04
CA ALA A 199 -5.23 25.24 -21.00
C ALA A 199 -4.80 24.82 -19.58
N GLU A 200 -3.92 23.82 -19.44
CA GLU A 200 -3.49 23.26 -18.15
C GLU A 200 -2.92 24.35 -17.22
N THR A 201 -2.03 25.20 -17.73
CA THR A 201 -1.41 26.29 -16.95
C THR A 201 -2.44 27.30 -16.45
N ALA A 202 -3.44 27.65 -17.27
CA ALA A 202 -4.49 28.57 -16.89
C ALA A 202 -5.42 27.95 -15.84
N ALA A 203 -5.78 26.67 -16.02
CA ALA A 203 -6.60 25.92 -15.09
C ALA A 203 -5.90 25.76 -13.72
N ALA A 204 -4.60 25.46 -13.70
CA ALA A 204 -3.80 25.40 -12.48
C ALA A 204 -3.87 26.71 -11.70
N THR A 205 -3.71 27.84 -12.39
CA THR A 205 -3.77 29.17 -11.76
C THR A 205 -5.14 29.45 -11.12
N VAL A 206 -6.23 29.10 -11.80
CA VAL A 206 -7.60 29.28 -11.28
C VAL A 206 -7.85 28.35 -10.09
N LEU A 207 -7.36 27.11 -10.16
CA LEU A 207 -7.47 26.15 -9.07
C LEU A 207 -6.73 26.64 -7.82
N ASP A 208 -5.49 27.09 -7.96
CA ASP A 208 -4.70 27.62 -6.84
C ASP A 208 -5.39 28.80 -6.16
N GLN A 209 -5.90 29.75 -6.96
CA GLN A 209 -6.66 30.90 -6.43
C GLN A 209 -7.94 30.45 -5.70
N SER A 210 -8.61 29.42 -6.20
CA SER A 210 -9.85 28.89 -5.60
C SER A 210 -9.59 28.10 -4.32
N LEU A 211 -8.43 27.44 -4.21
CA LEU A 211 -8.01 26.68 -3.03
C LEU A 211 -7.39 27.56 -1.94
N GLN A 212 -6.92 28.76 -2.27
CA GLN A 212 -6.26 29.66 -1.33
C GLN A 212 -7.05 29.89 -0.02
N PRO A 213 -8.37 30.15 -0.02
CA PRO A 213 -9.13 30.32 1.22
C PRO A 213 -9.16 29.06 2.10
N LEU A 214 -9.16 27.87 1.47
CA LEU A 214 -9.09 26.60 2.20
C LEU A 214 -7.71 26.41 2.84
N VAL A 215 -6.64 26.71 2.09
CA VAL A 215 -5.26 26.66 2.61
C VAL A 215 -5.09 27.61 3.80
N GLU A 216 -5.62 28.83 3.69
CA GLU A 216 -5.61 29.81 4.79
C GLU A 216 -6.39 29.31 6.01
N THR A 217 -7.56 28.70 5.81
CA THR A 217 -8.38 28.14 6.90
C THR A 217 -7.69 26.96 7.60
N ILE A 218 -7.04 26.07 6.84
CA ILE A 218 -6.27 24.95 7.42
C ILE A 218 -5.04 25.47 8.17
N GLY A 219 -4.36 26.49 7.62
CA GLY A 219 -3.16 27.10 8.20
C GLY A 219 -3.43 28.03 9.38
N SER A 220 -4.66 28.54 9.55
CA SER A 220 -5.01 29.49 10.61
C SER A 220 -5.03 28.87 12.01
N GLY A 221 -5.23 27.54 12.09
CA GLY A 221 -5.42 26.82 13.34
C GLY A 221 -6.84 26.97 13.95
N GLU A 222 -7.74 27.72 13.32
CA GLU A 222 -9.11 27.93 13.79
C GLU A 222 -9.93 26.64 13.87
N ILE A 223 -9.68 25.70 12.94
CA ILE A 223 -10.36 24.41 12.87
C ILE A 223 -9.62 23.29 13.63
N GLY A 224 -8.58 23.64 14.39
CA GLY A 224 -7.72 22.68 15.07
C GLY A 224 -6.77 21.93 14.13
N ARG A 225 -6.13 20.88 14.65
CA ARG A 225 -5.15 20.10 13.90
C ARG A 225 -5.84 19.11 12.97
N VAL A 226 -5.72 19.32 11.67
CA VAL A 226 -6.10 18.36 10.62
C VAL A 226 -4.91 17.44 10.36
N VAL A 227 -5.10 16.12 10.38
CA VAL A 227 -4.02 15.15 10.12
C VAL A 227 -4.53 14.11 9.14
N GLY A 228 -3.87 13.99 7.99
CA GLY A 228 -4.16 12.95 7.02
C GLY A 228 -3.96 13.45 5.61
N TYR A 229 -4.54 12.71 4.69
CA TYR A 229 -4.51 12.97 3.26
C TYR A 229 -5.93 12.99 2.71
N LEU A 230 -6.24 14.05 1.96
CA LEU A 230 -7.47 14.21 1.20
C LEU A 230 -7.08 14.48 -0.24
N ALA A 231 -7.60 13.65 -1.14
CA ALA A 231 -7.59 13.91 -2.57
C ALA A 231 -9.03 14.01 -3.05
N ALA A 232 -9.33 15.12 -3.71
CA ALA A 232 -10.62 15.37 -4.34
C ALA A 232 -10.45 15.44 -5.85
N ARG A 233 -11.40 14.86 -6.58
CA ARG A 233 -11.51 14.98 -8.03
C ARG A 233 -12.56 16.03 -8.36
N VAL A 234 -12.17 16.97 -9.22
CA VAL A 234 -13.05 17.96 -9.82
C VAL A 234 -13.23 17.57 -11.28
N GLU A 235 -14.47 17.39 -11.69
CA GLU A 235 -14.82 17.16 -13.09
C GLU A 235 -15.36 18.45 -13.69
N ILE A 236 -14.78 18.84 -14.83
CA ILE A 236 -15.09 20.08 -15.53
C ILE A 236 -15.74 19.71 -16.87
N ASP A 237 -16.85 20.36 -17.19
CA ASP A 237 -17.57 20.15 -18.45
C ASP A 237 -16.95 20.92 -19.64
N GLU A 238 -17.53 20.74 -20.82
CA GLU A 238 -17.08 21.41 -22.05
C GLU A 238 -17.20 22.96 -22.03
N THR A 239 -17.97 23.51 -21.09
CA THR A 239 -18.12 24.96 -20.90
C THR A 239 -17.08 25.54 -19.94
N GLY A 240 -16.28 24.69 -19.29
CA GLY A 240 -15.36 25.08 -18.23
C GLY A 240 -16.02 25.18 -16.85
N SER A 241 -17.26 24.73 -16.71
CA SER A 241 -17.98 24.72 -15.43
C SER A 241 -17.68 23.44 -14.65
N VAL A 242 -17.65 23.53 -13.31
CA VAL A 242 -17.54 22.37 -12.45
C VAL A 242 -18.86 21.58 -12.49
N ASP A 243 -18.80 20.36 -13.01
CA ASP A 243 -19.94 19.42 -13.02
C ASP A 243 -20.02 18.69 -11.67
N ARG A 244 -18.89 18.14 -11.19
CA ARG A 244 -18.84 17.32 -9.98
C ARG A 244 -17.57 17.53 -9.17
N VAL A 245 -17.70 17.39 -7.85
CA VAL A 245 -16.59 17.31 -6.90
C VAL A 245 -16.83 16.15 -5.97
N PHE A 246 -15.85 15.25 -5.83
CA PHE A 246 -15.94 14.13 -4.90
C PHE A 246 -14.57 13.69 -4.39
N ALA A 247 -14.52 13.17 -3.17
CA ALA A 247 -13.30 12.59 -2.61
C ALA A 247 -12.95 11.28 -3.33
N VAL A 248 -11.70 11.16 -3.78
CA VAL A 248 -11.14 9.92 -4.33
C VAL A 248 -10.24 9.21 -3.32
N CYS A 249 -9.72 9.93 -2.34
CA CYS A 249 -9.05 9.38 -1.17
C CYS A 249 -9.32 10.30 0.03
N ASP A 250 -9.75 9.73 1.15
CA ASP A 250 -9.94 10.47 2.39
C ASP A 250 -9.44 9.63 3.56
N THR A 251 -8.48 10.19 4.28
CA THR A 251 -7.89 9.62 5.48
C THR A 251 -7.86 10.64 6.63
N VAL A 252 -8.45 11.82 6.44
CA VAL A 252 -8.40 12.93 7.42
C VAL A 252 -9.11 12.57 8.72
#